data_AF-A0A848UV12-F1
#
_entry.id   AF-A0A848UV12-F1
#
_cell.length_a   1.000
_cell.length_b   1.000
_cell.length_c   1.000
_cell.angle_alpha   90.00
_cell.angle_beta   90.00
_cell.angle_gamma   90.00
#
_symmetry.space_group_name_H-M   'P 1'
#
loop_
_entity.id
_entity.type
_entity.pdbx_description
1 polymer ?
#
loop_
_entity_poly.entity_id
_entity_poly.type
_entity_poly.pdbx_seq_one_letter_code
_entity_poly.pdbx_strand_id
1 'polypeptide(L)'
;MTLDKKAHWENIYATRPLNEVSWYQPVPLQSIQAIEEAEISKDAAIIDIGGGDSFLVDHLLKRGYTNLTVLDISSNAIERA
;
A
#
# COMPACT_ATOMS: atom_id res chain seq x y z
N MET A 1 27.10 -11.61 -4.25
CA MET A 1 26.55 -10.92 -3.06
C MET A 1 25.04 -10.91 -3.20
N THR A 2 24.32 -11.41 -2.22
CA THR A 2 22.86 -11.29 -2.13
C THR A 2 22.49 -9.84 -1.85
N LEU A 3 21.62 -9.24 -2.66
CA LEU A 3 21.11 -7.90 -2.38
C LEU A 3 20.28 -7.93 -1.09
N ASP A 4 20.59 -7.05 -0.15
CA ASP A 4 19.71 -6.81 1.01
C ASP A 4 18.48 -6.04 0.54
N LYS A 5 17.36 -6.78 0.40
CA LYS A 5 16.09 -6.23 -0.07
C LYS A 5 15.50 -5.22 0.90
N LYS A 6 15.68 -5.41 2.22
CA LYS A 6 15.15 -4.47 3.22
C LYS A 6 15.89 -3.16 3.09
N ALA A 7 17.23 -3.20 3.11
CA ALA A 7 18.05 -1.99 2.96
C ALA A 7 17.75 -1.24 1.65
N HIS A 8 17.49 -1.96 0.55
CA HIS A 8 17.07 -1.35 -0.70
C HIS A 8 15.77 -0.53 -0.56
N TRP A 9 14.72 -1.12 -0.01
CA TRP A 9 13.43 -0.43 0.13
C TRP A 9 13.50 0.71 1.14
N GLU A 10 14.15 0.52 2.28
CA GLU A 10 14.38 1.60 3.26
C GLU A 10 15.04 2.82 2.61
N ASN A 11 16.04 2.59 1.74
CA ASN A 11 16.70 3.66 1.00
C ASN A 11 15.78 4.32 -0.04
N ILE A 12 14.98 3.56 -0.78
CA ILE A 12 14.01 4.12 -1.74
C ILE A 12 13.02 5.04 -1.02
N TYR A 13 12.43 4.59 0.10
CA TYR A 13 11.49 5.40 0.88
C TYR A 13 12.17 6.57 1.62
N ALA A 14 13.47 6.53 1.88
CA ALA A 14 14.19 7.68 2.43
C ALA A 14 14.54 8.76 1.38
N THR A 15 14.69 8.37 0.10
CA THR A 15 15.31 9.24 -0.90
C THR A 15 14.41 9.66 -2.05
N ARG A 16 13.34 8.90 -2.35
CA ARG A 16 12.46 9.18 -3.47
C ARG A 16 11.13 9.80 -3.04
N PRO A 17 10.73 10.94 -3.62
CA PRO A 17 9.38 11.47 -3.49
C PRO A 17 8.34 10.47 -3.98
N LEU A 18 7.16 10.46 -3.34
CA LEU A 18 6.05 9.55 -3.69
C LEU A 18 5.63 9.68 -5.16
N ASN A 19 5.59 10.89 -5.72
CA ASN A 19 5.19 11.12 -7.11
C ASN A 19 6.27 10.76 -8.16
N GLU A 20 7.46 10.32 -7.74
CA GLU A 20 8.58 9.96 -8.63
C GLU A 20 8.80 8.44 -8.75
N VAL A 21 8.03 7.64 -8.01
CA VAL A 21 8.08 6.18 -8.13
C VAL A 21 7.02 5.67 -9.10
N SER A 22 7.35 4.64 -9.88
CA SER A 22 6.51 4.18 -11.00
C SER A 22 5.18 3.53 -10.57
N TRP A 23 5.07 3.14 -9.30
CA TRP A 23 3.86 2.54 -8.73
C TRP A 23 2.93 3.57 -8.09
N TYR A 24 3.28 4.86 -8.12
CA TYR A 24 2.41 5.91 -7.59
C TYR A 24 1.13 6.05 -8.42
N GLN A 25 0.01 5.94 -7.74
CA GLN A 25 -1.30 6.25 -8.30
C GLN A 25 -2.09 7.07 -7.27
N PRO A 26 -2.50 8.32 -7.58
CA PRO A 26 -3.32 9.11 -6.66
C PRO A 26 -4.67 8.44 -6.37
N VAL A 27 -5.17 7.65 -7.33
CA VAL A 27 -6.34 6.78 -7.17
C VAL A 27 -6.01 5.43 -7.82
N PRO A 28 -5.80 4.34 -7.03
CA PRO A 28 -5.51 3.01 -7.55
C PRO A 28 -6.80 2.32 -8.04
N LEU A 29 -7.37 2.86 -9.13
CA LEU A 29 -8.72 2.55 -9.60
C LEU A 29 -8.93 1.06 -9.89
N GLN A 30 -7.99 0.42 -10.59
CA GLN A 30 -8.11 -0.99 -10.97
C GLN A 30 -8.16 -1.91 -9.75
N SER A 31 -7.31 -1.67 -8.75
CA SER A 31 -7.29 -2.46 -7.51
C SER A 31 -8.58 -2.26 -6.71
N ILE A 32 -9.07 -1.03 -6.63
CA ILE A 32 -10.34 -0.71 -5.96
C ILE A 32 -11.50 -1.45 -6.64
N GLN A 33 -11.59 -1.38 -7.97
CA GLN A 33 -12.64 -2.04 -8.73
C GLN A 33 -12.60 -3.56 -8.53
N ALA A 34 -11.42 -4.18 -8.59
CA ALA A 34 -11.28 -5.61 -8.37
C ALA A 34 -11.75 -6.05 -6.97
N ILE A 35 -11.52 -5.23 -5.94
CA ILE A 35 -11.99 -5.52 -4.57
C ILE A 35 -13.51 -5.33 -4.45
N GLU A 36 -14.08 -4.29 -5.09
CA GLU A 36 -15.52 -4.05 -5.11
C GLU A 36 -16.27 -5.16 -5.87
N GLU A 37 -15.73 -5.62 -7.00
CA GLU A 37 -16.27 -6.72 -7.82
C GLU A 37 -16.20 -8.08 -7.11
N ALA A 38 -15.31 -8.24 -6.13
CA ALA A 38 -15.26 -9.44 -5.30
C ALA A 38 -16.44 -9.53 -4.31
N GLU A 39 -17.24 -8.47 -4.17
CA GLU A 39 -18.44 -8.40 -3.32
C GLU A 39 -18.21 -8.86 -1.87
N ILE A 40 -16.98 -8.67 -1.36
CA ILE A 40 -16.64 -9.01 0.02
C ILE A 40 -17.26 -8.01 1.00
N SER A 41 -17.57 -8.51 2.20
CA SER A 41 -18.13 -7.67 3.27
C SER A 41 -17.20 -6.51 3.63
N LYS A 42 -17.77 -5.39 4.09
CA LYS A 42 -17.00 -4.21 4.52
C LYS A 42 -16.18 -4.45 5.79
N ASP A 43 -16.53 -5.46 6.57
CA ASP A 43 -15.76 -5.90 7.75
C ASP A 43 -14.84 -7.10 7.46
N ALA A 44 -14.76 -7.56 6.20
CA ALA A 44 -13.84 -8.61 5.80
C ALA A 44 -12.40 -8.21 6.11
N ALA A 45 -11.62 -9.15 6.64
CA ALA A 45 -10.20 -8.94 6.90
C ALA A 45 -9.43 -8.85 5.58
N ILE A 46 -8.83 -7.70 5.30
CA ILE A 46 -8.01 -7.44 4.11
C ILE A 46 -6.61 -7.05 4.56
N ILE A 47 -5.60 -7.66 3.95
CA ILE A 47 -4.19 -7.30 4.15
C ILE A 47 -3.57 -6.79 2.84
N ASP A 48 -3.00 -5.59 2.88
CA ASP A 48 -2.20 -4.99 1.82
C ASP A 48 -0.71 -5.28 2.07
N ILE A 49 -0.10 -6.13 1.24
CA ILE A 49 1.27 -6.62 1.40
C ILE A 49 2.20 -5.85 0.46
N GLY A 50 3.18 -5.17 1.03
CA GLY A 50 4.02 -4.20 0.30
C GLY A 50 3.26 -2.91 0.00
N GLY A 51 2.33 -2.52 0.87
CA GLY A 51 1.48 -1.35 0.67
C GLY A 51 2.26 -0.03 0.61
N GLY A 52 3.43 0.02 1.26
CA GLY A 52 4.27 1.21 1.31
C GLY A 52 3.51 2.46 1.72
N ASP A 53 3.72 3.55 0.97
CA ASP A 53 2.99 4.81 1.07
C ASP A 53 1.94 4.97 -0.05
N SER A 54 1.36 3.85 -0.52
CA SER A 54 0.25 3.81 -1.49
C SER A 54 -1.08 4.25 -0.85
N PHE A 55 -1.98 4.78 -1.67
CA PHE A 55 -3.30 5.24 -1.21
C PHE A 55 -4.40 4.18 -1.26
N LEU A 56 -4.09 2.90 -1.54
CA LEU A 56 -5.13 1.86 -1.65
C LEU A 56 -5.97 1.76 -0.37
N VAL A 57 -5.32 1.60 0.78
CA VAL A 57 -6.02 1.47 2.07
C VAL A 57 -6.80 2.74 2.42
N ASP A 58 -6.29 3.93 2.13
CA ASP A 58 -7.04 5.18 2.30
C ASP A 58 -8.35 5.20 1.50
N HIS A 59 -8.28 4.73 0.26
CA HIS A 59 -9.45 4.65 -0.61
C HIS A 59 -10.43 3.57 -0.18
N LEU A 60 -9.97 2.47 0.42
CA LEU A 60 -10.82 1.44 1.00
C LEU A 60 -11.51 1.93 2.28
N LEU A 61 -10.79 2.64 3.17
CA LEU A 61 -11.37 3.27 4.35
C LEU A 61 -12.50 4.23 3.98
N LYS A 62 -12.27 5.10 2.98
CA LYS A 62 -13.30 6.03 2.46
C LYS A 62 -14.53 5.33 1.88
N ARG A 63 -14.41 4.06 1.48
CA ARG A 63 -15.49 3.21 0.96
C ARG A 63 -16.15 2.33 2.04
N GLY A 64 -15.78 2.52 3.29
CA GLY A 64 -16.38 1.88 4.45
C GLY A 64 -15.78 0.53 4.82
N TYR A 65 -14.66 0.12 4.22
CA TYR A 65 -13.94 -1.07 4.72
C TYR A 65 -13.31 -0.77 6.08
N THR A 66 -13.45 -1.68 7.05
CA THR A 66 -13.09 -1.40 8.45
C THR A 66 -11.99 -2.30 9.01
N ASN A 67 -11.75 -3.46 8.41
CA ASN A 67 -10.79 -4.45 8.89
C ASN A 67 -9.61 -4.56 7.92
N LEU A 68 -8.77 -3.53 7.92
CA LEU A 68 -7.66 -3.37 6.99
C LEU A 68 -6.32 -3.45 7.76
N THR A 69 -5.37 -4.19 7.20
CA THR A 69 -3.99 -4.28 7.70
C THR A 69 -3.03 -3.94 6.57
N VAL A 70 -2.01 -3.13 6.83
CA VAL A 70 -0.90 -2.89 5.91
C VAL A 70 0.35 -3.57 6.45
N LEU A 71 1.06 -4.29 5.59
CA LEU A 71 2.34 -4.91 5.90
C LEU A 71 3.38 -4.40 4.91
N ASP A 72 4.50 -3.88 5.40
CA ASP A 72 5.65 -3.54 4.57
C ASP A 72 6.95 -4.05 5.21
N ILE A 73 7.96 -4.32 4.38
CA ILE A 73 9.30 -4.71 4.85
C ILE A 73 10.11 -3.50 5.34
N SER A 74 9.74 -2.30 4.88
CA SER A 74 10.42 -1.04 5.15
C SER A 74 9.70 -0.25 6.22
N SER A 75 10.38 0.00 7.34
CA SER A 75 9.85 0.87 8.40
C SER A 75 9.63 2.29 7.91
N ASN A 76 10.53 2.81 7.05
CA ASN A 76 10.38 4.12 6.43
C ASN A 76 9.11 4.26 5.58
N ALA A 77 8.57 3.15 5.06
CA ALA A 77 7.35 3.19 4.26
C ALA A 77 6.12 3.41 5.15
N ILE A 78 6.07 2.69 6.27
CA ILE A 78 4.99 2.80 7.26
C ILE A 78 5.02 4.17 7.96
N GLU A 79 6.19 4.73 8.24
CA GLU A 79 6.31 6.06 8.85
C GLU A 79 5.90 7.22 7.93
N ARG A 80 5.94 7.02 6.60
CA ARG A 80 5.52 8.00 5.60
C ARG A 80 4.01 8.00 5.31
N ALA A 81 3.36 6.87 5.56
CA ALA A 81 1.96 6.62 5.23
C ALA A 81 0.99 7.45 6.10
#